data_AF-A0A7E4V437-F1
#
_entry.id   AF-A0A7E4V437-F1
#
_cell.length_a   1.000
_cell.length_b   1.000
_cell.length_c   1.000
_cell.angle_alpha   90.00
_cell.angle_beta   90.00
_cell.angle_gamma   90.00
#
_symmetry.space_group_name_H-M   'P 1'
#
loop_
_entity.id
_entity.type
_entity.pdbx_description
1 polymer ?
#
loop_
_entity_poly.entity_id
_entity_poly.type
_entity_poly.pdbx_seq_one_letter_code
_entity_poly.pdbx_strand_id
1 'polypeptide(L)'
;MMLPLSLLKSAQNSALLIELKSGETYNGHMVSVDSFMNIHLRDAICTSKDGDQFHRVPEIFLRGGCVKVFRISPEAVVKLKEDMKHQRTYQKQNRQYKKQMTRGGAAKHGAGGHANGGPAAKYARNNGNSGR
;
A
#
# COMPACT_ATOMS: atom_id res chain seq x y z
N MET A 1 7.26 -11.56 -7.89
CA MET A 1 7.90 -11.88 -6.60
C MET A 1 7.05 -11.33 -5.48
N MET A 2 6.96 -12.06 -4.38
CA MET A 2 6.22 -11.68 -3.19
C MET A 2 7.23 -11.11 -2.18
N LEU A 3 7.03 -9.87 -1.74
CA LEU A 3 7.88 -9.27 -0.72
C LEU A 3 7.41 -9.74 0.66
N PRO A 4 8.30 -10.06 1.62
CA PRO A 4 7.92 -10.60 2.93
C PRO A 4 6.93 -9.71 3.69
N LEU A 5 7.14 -8.39 3.67
CA LEU A 5 6.24 -7.43 4.31
C LEU A 5 4.85 -7.38 3.63
N SER A 6 4.80 -7.56 2.31
CA SER A 6 3.51 -7.64 1.59
C SER A 6 2.72 -8.87 2.02
N LEU A 7 3.39 -9.99 2.29
CA LEU A 7 2.73 -11.17 2.83
C LEU A 7 2.15 -10.93 4.21
N LEU A 8 2.93 -10.32 5.12
CA LEU A 8 2.43 -9.99 6.46
C LEU A 8 1.24 -9.03 6.38
N LYS A 9 1.29 -8.00 5.53
CA LYS A 9 0.16 -7.07 5.35
C LYS A 9 -1.11 -7.76 4.87
N SER A 10 -1.02 -8.72 3.96
CA SER A 10 -2.20 -9.49 3.52
C SER A 10 -2.66 -10.55 4.51
N ALA A 11 -1.79 -10.97 5.43
CA ALA A 11 -2.15 -11.87 6.53
C ALA A 11 -2.82 -11.12 7.71
N GLN A 12 -3.09 -9.82 7.58
CA GLN A 12 -3.83 -9.07 8.60
C GLN A 12 -5.20 -9.71 8.85
N ASN A 13 -5.66 -9.67 10.11
CA ASN A 13 -6.83 -10.37 10.62
C ASN A 13 -6.77 -11.91 10.50
N SER A 14 -5.58 -12.49 10.28
CA SER A 14 -5.37 -13.94 10.32
C SER A 14 -4.62 -14.35 11.60
N ALA A 15 -4.84 -15.58 12.03
CA ALA A 15 -4.08 -16.19 13.10
C ALA A 15 -2.65 -16.52 12.62
N LEU A 16 -1.67 -16.28 13.48
CA LEU A 16 -0.27 -16.61 13.22
C LEU A 16 0.47 -16.90 14.52
N LEU A 17 1.60 -17.60 14.41
CA LEU A 17 2.52 -17.83 15.50
C LEU A 17 3.80 -17.02 15.28
N ILE A 18 4.20 -16.24 16.27
CA ILE A 18 5.43 -15.45 16.27
C ILE A 18 6.39 -16.05 17.28
N GLU A 19 7.63 -16.27 16.86
CA GLU A 19 8.73 -16.62 17.77
C GLU A 19 9.63 -15.39 17.93
N LEU A 20 9.86 -14.98 19.18
CA LEU A 20 10.78 -13.89 19.50
C LEU A 20 12.21 -14.41 19.60
N LYS A 21 13.17 -13.49 19.47
CA LYS A 21 14.60 -13.77 19.68
C LYS A 21 14.92 -14.23 21.11
N SER A 22 14.08 -13.88 22.09
CA SER A 22 14.16 -14.39 23.47
C SER A 22 13.82 -15.88 23.58
N GLY A 23 13.13 -16.45 22.59
CA GLY A 23 12.64 -17.83 22.58
C GLY A 23 11.16 -17.97 22.99
N GLU A 24 10.54 -16.92 23.50
CA GLU A 24 9.10 -16.89 23.75
C GLU A 24 8.32 -16.97 22.43
N THR A 25 7.13 -17.58 22.47
CA THR A 25 6.24 -17.64 21.31
C THR A 25 4.88 -17.03 21.62
N TYR A 26 4.29 -16.37 20.62
CA TYR A 26 2.98 -15.74 20.71
C TYR A 26 2.10 -16.29 19.59
N ASN A 27 1.01 -16.95 19.96
CA ASN A 27 -0.01 -17.42 19.03
C ASN A 27 -1.26 -16.56 19.17
N GLY A 28 -1.65 -15.83 18.13
CA GLY A 28 -2.81 -14.92 18.21
C GLY A 28 -3.23 -14.37 16.85
N HIS A 29 -4.23 -13.50 16.87
CA HIS A 29 -4.76 -12.85 15.68
C HIS A 29 -4.03 -11.52 15.42
N MET A 30 -3.45 -11.36 14.24
CA MET A 30 -2.78 -10.11 13.88
C MET A 30 -3.78 -9.02 13.55
N VAL A 31 -3.77 -7.95 14.34
CA VAL A 31 -4.60 -6.76 14.12
C VAL A 31 -3.94 -5.81 13.14
N SER A 32 -2.63 -5.61 13.25
CA SER A 32 -1.88 -4.73 12.35
C SER A 32 -0.39 -5.04 12.33
N VAL A 33 0.26 -4.61 11.24
CA VAL A 33 1.71 -4.66 11.04
C VAL A 33 2.18 -3.38 10.36
N ASP A 34 3.28 -2.80 10.84
CA ASP A 34 3.88 -1.60 10.26
C ASP A 34 5.12 -1.90 9.39
N SER A 35 5.75 -0.86 8.83
CA SER A 35 6.93 -0.99 7.98
C SER A 35 8.19 -1.45 8.71
N PHE A 36 8.23 -1.36 10.04
CA PHE A 36 9.31 -1.87 10.89
C PHE A 36 9.03 -3.29 11.40
N MET A 37 7.94 -3.91 10.94
CA MET A 37 7.43 -5.20 11.40
C MET A 37 7.02 -5.20 12.88
N ASN A 38 6.66 -4.04 13.45
CA ASN A 38 5.97 -4.02 14.73
C ASN A 38 4.56 -4.60 14.53
N ILE A 39 4.11 -5.39 15.51
CA ILE A 39 2.87 -6.17 15.40
C ILE A 39 1.96 -5.86 16.56
N HIS A 40 0.68 -5.68 16.26
CA HIS A 40 -0.39 -5.73 17.25
C HIS A 40 -1.11 -7.08 17.14
N LEU A 41 -1.12 -7.86 18.22
CA LEU A 41 -1.88 -9.11 18.32
C LEU A 41 -3.05 -8.97 19.28
N ARG A 42 -4.13 -9.69 19.00
CA ARG A 42 -5.28 -9.91 19.86
C ARG A 42 -5.47 -11.38 20.20
N ASP A 43 -6.07 -11.63 21.35
CA ASP A 43 -6.39 -12.96 21.87
C ASP A 43 -5.18 -13.90 21.81
N ALA A 44 -4.03 -13.39 22.24
CA ALA A 44 -2.77 -14.09 22.12
C ALA A 44 -2.56 -15.06 23.29
N ILE A 45 -1.90 -16.18 23.00
CA ILE A 45 -1.32 -17.08 23.99
C ILE A 45 0.20 -16.91 23.90
N CYS A 46 0.80 -16.46 25.00
CA CYS A 46 2.24 -16.42 25.18
C CYS A 46 2.68 -17.76 25.79
N THR A 47 3.70 -18.36 25.19
CA THR A 47 4.39 -19.54 25.72
C THR A 47 5.81 -19.13 26.08
N SER A 48 6.24 -19.47 27.30
CA SER A 48 7.62 -19.26 27.76
C SER A 48 8.62 -19.96 26.84
N LYS A 49 9.89 -19.52 26.91
CA LYS A 49 10.99 -20.16 26.18
C LYS A 49 11.11 -21.67 26.48
N ASP A 50 10.88 -22.05 27.75
CA ASP A 50 11.01 -23.43 28.20
C ASP A 50 9.76 -24.28 27.90
N GLY A 51 8.67 -23.66 27.44
CA GLY A 51 7.45 -24.34 27.01
C GLY A 51 6.53 -24.81 28.14
N ASP A 52 6.80 -24.38 29.36
CA ASP A 52 6.12 -24.82 30.58
C ASP A 52 5.04 -23.84 31.07
N GLN A 53 5.15 -22.56 30.73
CA GLN A 53 4.21 -21.52 31.11
C GLN A 53 3.43 -20.99 29.91
N PHE A 54 2.11 -20.89 30.08
CA PHE A 54 1.19 -20.37 29.08
C PHE A 54 0.35 -19.24 29.69
N HIS A 55 0.44 -18.06 29.10
CA HIS A 55 -0.31 -16.89 29.55
C HIS A 55 -1.24 -16.42 28.44
N ARG A 56 -2.52 -16.24 28.77
CA ARG A 56 -3.48 -15.59 27.86
C ARG A 56 -3.32 -14.08 27.98
N VAL A 57 -3.11 -13.44 26.83
CA VAL A 57 -2.86 -12.01 26.71
C VAL A 57 -3.93 -11.42 25.77
N PRO A 58 -4.86 -10.58 26.28
CA PRO A 58 -5.94 -10.02 25.45
C PRO A 58 -5.43 -9.21 24.26
N GLU A 59 -4.44 -8.35 24.48
CA GLU A 59 -3.78 -7.54 23.46
C GLU A 59 -2.29 -7.42 23.78
N ILE A 60 -1.44 -7.45 22.75
CA ILE A 60 -0.01 -7.22 22.89
C ILE A 60 0.60 -6.53 21.68
N PHE A 61 1.55 -5.64 21.94
CA PHE A 61 2.41 -5.04 20.94
C PHE A 61 3.81 -5.66 20.98
N LEU A 62 4.25 -6.19 19.84
CA LEU A 62 5.57 -6.78 19.66
C LEU A 62 6.42 -5.88 18.77
N ARG A 63 7.64 -5.58 19.21
CA ARG A 63 8.61 -4.81 18.41
C ARG A 63 9.20 -5.69 17.31
N GLY A 64 9.18 -5.23 16.06
CA GLY A 64 9.64 -6.03 14.92
C GLY A 64 11.10 -6.46 14.99
N GLY A 65 11.96 -5.62 15.58
CA GLY A 65 13.37 -5.95 15.80
C GLY A 65 13.61 -7.14 16.76
N CYS A 66 12.61 -7.49 17.59
CA CYS A 66 12.67 -8.61 18.52
C CYS A 66 12.14 -9.92 17.91
N VAL A 67 11.50 -9.87 16.73
CA VAL A 67 10.94 -11.04 16.07
C VAL A 67 12.05 -11.86 15.41
N LYS A 68 11.98 -13.18 15.58
CA LYS A 68 12.86 -14.16 14.92
C LYS A 68 12.19 -14.74 13.68
N VAL A 69 10.96 -15.25 13.82
CA VAL A 69 10.23 -15.84 12.70
C VAL A 69 8.72 -15.69 12.87
N PHE A 70 8.02 -15.56 11.74
CA PHE A 70 6.58 -15.64 11.63
C PHE A 70 6.19 -16.99 11.02
N ARG A 71 5.28 -17.71 11.66
CA ARG A 71 4.63 -18.90 11.10
C ARG A 71 3.20 -18.53 10.71
N ILE A 72 2.98 -18.50 9.40
CA ILE A 72 1.73 -18.08 8.79
C ILE A 72 1.00 -19.33 8.32
N SER A 73 -0.31 -19.41 8.54
CA SER A 73 -1.10 -20.53 8.02
C SER A 73 -1.07 -20.56 6.49
N PRO A 74 -1.06 -21.76 5.86
CA PRO A 74 -1.11 -21.87 4.41
C PRO A 74 -2.30 -21.13 3.78
N GLU A 75 -3.43 -21.06 4.48
CA GLU A 75 -4.64 -20.36 4.06
C GLU A 75 -4.41 -18.86 3.83
N ALA A 76 -3.65 -18.18 4.70
CA ALA A 76 -3.34 -16.77 4.54
C ALA A 76 -2.43 -16.52 3.32
N VAL A 77 -1.59 -17.49 2.95
CA VAL A 77 -0.76 -17.43 1.73
C VAL A 77 -1.63 -17.55 0.47
N VAL A 78 -2.68 -18.37 0.51
CA VAL A 78 -3.62 -18.51 -0.61
C VAL A 78 -4.39 -17.20 -0.84
N LYS A 79 -4.95 -16.61 0.22
CA LYS A 79 -5.67 -15.31 0.16
C LYS A 79 -4.82 -14.21 -0.48
N LEU A 80 -3.54 -14.11 -0.09
CA LEU A 80 -2.62 -13.15 -0.71
C LEU A 80 -2.45 -13.37 -2.21
N LYS A 81 -2.31 -14.63 -2.67
CA LYS A 81 -2.16 -14.91 -4.10
C LYS A 81 -3.39 -14.46 -4.89
N GLU A 82 -4.57 -14.55 -4.29
CA GLU A 82 -5.83 -14.06 -4.87
C GLU A 82 -5.87 -12.53 -4.87
N ASP A 83 -5.56 -11.87 -3.74
CA ASP A 83 -5.50 -10.41 -3.64
C ASP A 83 -4.54 -9.78 -4.66
N MET A 84 -3.35 -10.38 -4.82
CA MET A 84 -2.36 -9.93 -5.80
C MET A 84 -2.86 -10.09 -7.25
N LYS A 85 -3.68 -11.11 -7.54
CA LYS A 85 -4.31 -11.27 -8.87
C LYS A 85 -5.37 -10.22 -9.10
N HIS A 86 -6.26 -9.99 -8.14
CA HIS A 86 -7.31 -8.97 -8.23
C HIS A 86 -6.72 -7.58 -8.43
N GLN A 87 -5.68 -7.21 -7.67
CA GLN A 87 -5.03 -5.91 -7.78
C GLN A 87 -4.36 -5.70 -9.15
N ARG A 88 -3.73 -6.74 -9.71
CA ARG A 88 -3.14 -6.69 -11.06
C ARG A 88 -4.18 -6.55 -12.16
N THR A 89 -5.31 -7.24 -12.05
CA THR A 89 -6.41 -7.14 -13.01
C THR A 89 -7.03 -5.75 -12.99
N TYR A 90 -7.29 -5.20 -11.79
CA TYR A 90 -7.85 -3.86 -11.63
C TYR A 90 -6.93 -2.77 -12.21
N GLN A 91 -5.62 -2.87 -11.99
CA GLN A 91 -4.64 -1.95 -12.59
C GLN A 91 -4.59 -2.04 -14.12
N LYS A 92 -4.73 -3.23 -14.70
CA LYS A 92 -4.78 -3.41 -16.17
C LYS A 92 -6.03 -2.80 -16.78
N GLN A 93 -7.20 -3.04 -16.19
CA GLN A 93 -8.47 -2.47 -16.64
C GLN A 93 -8.44 -0.94 -16.54
N ASN A 94 -7.95 -0.38 -15.43
CA ASN A 94 -7.88 1.07 -15.27
C ASN A 94 -6.90 1.74 -16.26
N ARG A 95 -5.80 1.04 -16.63
CA ARG A 95 -4.90 1.49 -17.71
C ARG A 95 -5.55 1.46 -19.09
N GLN A 96 -6.37 0.45 -19.38
CA GLN A 96 -7.11 0.37 -20.64
C GLN A 96 -8.18 1.44 -20.74
N TYR A 97 -8.96 1.66 -19.67
CA TYR A 97 -9.95 2.72 -19.58
C TYR A 97 -9.32 4.11 -19.82
N LYS A 98 -8.18 4.40 -19.18
CA LYS A 98 -7.45 5.65 -19.35
C LYS A 98 -6.89 5.82 -20.78
N LYS A 99 -6.40 4.74 -21.41
CA LYS A 99 -5.93 4.78 -22.81
C LYS A 99 -7.07 4.99 -23.82
N GLN A 100 -8.27 4.50 -23.53
CA GLN A 100 -9.44 4.69 -24.40
C GLN A 100 -9.94 6.14 -24.33
N MET A 101 -9.91 6.77 -23.16
CA MET A 101 -10.23 8.19 -22.97
C MET A 101 -9.25 9.14 -23.67
N THR A 102 -7.95 8.81 -23.73
CA THR A 102 -6.96 9.64 -24.45
C THR A 102 -6.99 9.45 -25.98
N ARG A 103 -7.55 8.34 -26.49
CA ARG A 103 -7.68 8.09 -27.93
C ARG A 103 -9.03 8.53 -28.54
N GLY A 104 -10.04 8.81 -27.72
CA GLY A 104 -11.37 9.26 -28.17
C GLY A 104 -11.59 10.77 -28.17
N GLY A 105 -10.64 11.58 -27.67
CA GLY A 105 -10.80 13.01 -27.44
C GLY A 105 -9.87 13.93 -28.25
N ALA A 106 -9.35 13.46 -29.39
CA ALA A 106 -8.50 14.28 -30.28
C ALA A 106 -9.00 14.18 -31.73
N ALA A 107 -10.26 14.54 -31.95
CA ALA A 107 -10.75 14.88 -33.28
C ALA A 107 -11.71 16.06 -33.17
N LYS A 108 -11.35 17.14 -33.89
CA LYS A 108 -12.02 18.45 -34.02
C LYS A 108 -11.85 19.39 -32.84
N HIS A 109 -10.85 20.27 -32.90
CA HIS A 109 -10.94 21.68 -33.33
C HIS A 109 -9.53 22.03 -33.87
N GLY A 110 -9.31 21.95 -35.18
CA GLY A 110 -9.31 23.14 -36.02
C GLY A 110 -7.98 23.20 -36.77
N ALA A 111 -8.01 22.88 -38.06
CA ALA A 111 -6.91 23.11 -38.97
C ALA A 111 -6.71 24.63 -39.16
N GLY A 112 -5.46 25.10 -39.15
CA GLY A 112 -5.18 26.48 -39.53
C GLY A 112 -3.76 26.93 -39.24
N GLY A 113 -2.87 26.73 -40.21
CA GLY A 113 -1.94 27.80 -40.60
C GLY A 113 -0.51 27.77 -40.09
N HIS A 114 0.37 27.32 -40.98
CA HIS A 114 1.60 27.96 -41.44
C HIS A 114 2.68 28.46 -40.46
N ALA A 115 3.89 28.08 -40.87
CA ALA A 115 5.20 28.49 -40.40
C ALA A 115 5.50 29.99 -40.53
N ASN A 116 6.62 30.37 -39.90
CA ASN A 116 7.48 31.54 -40.09
C ASN A 116 7.07 32.87 -39.44
N GLY A 117 8.02 33.44 -38.68
CA GLY A 117 8.28 34.89 -38.74
C GLY A 117 8.35 35.66 -37.42
N GLY A 118 9.53 35.65 -36.78
CA GLY A 118 10.19 36.85 -36.22
C GLY A 118 9.59 37.57 -34.98
N PRO A 119 10.45 38.25 -34.17
CA PRO A 119 10.01 39.01 -33.00
C PRO A 119 9.62 40.45 -33.39
N ALA A 120 8.45 40.93 -32.97
CA ALA A 120 8.08 42.33 -33.14
C ALA A 120 7.46 42.89 -31.85
N ALA A 121 8.24 43.78 -31.24
CA ALA A 121 7.83 44.71 -30.20
C ALA A 121 6.80 45.74 -30.70
N LYS A 122 6.28 46.51 -29.73
CA LYS A 122 5.44 47.74 -29.84
C LYS A 122 3.95 47.39 -29.97
N TYR A 123 3.04 47.86 -29.11
CA TYR A 123 2.82 49.26 -28.73
C TYR A 123 2.07 49.39 -27.39
N ALA A 124 2.41 50.43 -26.64
CA ALA A 124 1.67 50.97 -25.51
C ALA A 124 0.44 51.75 -25.97
N ARG A 125 -0.67 51.68 -25.22
CA ARG A 125 -1.62 52.78 -24.93
C ARG A 125 -2.66 52.28 -23.93
N ASN A 126 -2.55 52.70 -22.68
CA ASN A 126 -3.20 53.89 -22.13
C ASN A 126 -4.68 53.66 -21.83
N ASN A 127 -5.01 53.43 -20.56
CA ASN A 127 -6.35 53.66 -20.04
C ASN A 127 -6.20 54.47 -18.75
N GLY A 128 -6.17 55.79 -18.90
CA GLY A 128 -6.54 56.68 -17.82
C GLY A 128 -8.04 56.92 -17.86
N ASN A 129 -8.72 56.92 -16.71
CA ASN A 129 -9.53 58.06 -16.32
C ASN A 129 -9.98 57.99 -14.85
N SER A 130 -9.79 59.11 -14.14
CA SER A 130 -10.61 59.75 -13.09
C SER A 130 -11.35 58.89 -12.05
N GLY A 131 -11.28 59.13 -10.75
CA GLY A 131 -11.03 60.38 -10.05
C GLY A 131 -12.25 60.79 -9.21
N ARG A 132 -12.13 60.70 -7.89
CA ARG A 132 -12.53 61.67 -6.86
C ARG A 132 -12.29 61.07 -5.48
#